data_AF-X0SUS5-F1
#
_entry.id   AF-X0SUS5-F1
#
_cell.length_a   1.000
_cell.length_b   1.000
_cell.length_c   1.000
_cell.angle_alpha   90.00
_cell.angle_beta   90.00
_cell.angle_gamma   90.00
#
_symmetry.space_group_name_H-M   'P 1'
#
loop_
_entity.id
_entity.type
_entity.pdbx_description
1 polymer ?
#
loop_
_entity_poly.entity_id
_entity_poly.type
_entity_poly.pdbx_seq_one_letter_code
_entity_poly.pdbx_strand_id
1 'polypeptide(L)'
;MVVETIAYSPTAFLTLFGILQAVDPALEEASMDLGASRAKVFSTVTLPLAIPGIASAWLLVFIQSMADFGNPMVISGNFRVLSVQAFLQITGMYDLPRGSTLAILLLVPTLIAFFVQKYWVSRKSYVTVTGKPTGATIKKLEWYIKAPVYSFCVFFAVIVFLFYGMIVYGSFQTLWGVDATLTLRNYIET
;
A
#
# COMPACT_ATOMS: atom_id res chain seq x y z
N MET A 1 -7.57 1.96 -11.26
CA MET A 1 -8.20 1.99 -9.91
C MET A 1 -8.19 0.62 -9.24
N VAL A 2 -8.96 -0.38 -9.69
CA VAL A 2 -8.99 -1.71 -9.01
C VAL A 2 -7.61 -2.40 -8.98
N VAL A 3 -6.92 -2.43 -10.11
CA VAL A 3 -5.58 -3.05 -10.24
C VAL A 3 -4.56 -2.40 -9.31
N GLU A 4 -4.56 -1.06 -9.28
CA GLU A 4 -3.67 -0.27 -8.44
C GLU A 4 -3.92 -0.51 -6.94
N THR A 5 -5.19 -0.64 -6.53
CA THR A 5 -5.53 -0.97 -5.15
C THR A 5 -5.03 -2.37 -4.77
N ILE A 6 -5.18 -3.34 -5.67
CA ILE A 6 -4.66 -4.70 -5.44
C ILE A 6 -3.14 -4.70 -5.37
N ALA A 7 -2.46 -3.93 -6.22
CA ALA A 7 -1.00 -3.85 -6.27
C ALA A 7 -0.39 -3.21 -5.01
N TYR A 8 -1.00 -2.14 -4.48
CA TYR A 8 -0.45 -1.43 -3.32
C TYR A 8 -1.02 -1.86 -1.97
N SER A 9 -2.07 -2.68 -1.95
CA SER A 9 -2.65 -3.19 -0.70
C SER A 9 -1.66 -3.99 0.17
N PRO A 10 -0.82 -4.90 -0.37
CA PRO A 10 0.18 -5.61 0.44
C PRO A 10 1.18 -4.66 1.09
N THR A 11 1.66 -3.67 0.35
CA THR A 11 2.57 -2.63 0.85
C THR A 11 1.91 -1.83 1.97
N ALA A 12 0.66 -1.41 1.78
CA ALA A 12 -0.12 -0.70 2.80
C ALA A 12 -0.29 -1.55 4.05
N PHE A 13 -0.66 -2.83 3.90
CA PHE A 13 -0.84 -3.78 5.00
C PHE A 13 0.45 -3.99 5.80
N LEU A 14 1.58 -4.26 5.13
CA LEU A 14 2.87 -4.47 5.79
C LEU A 14 3.32 -3.23 6.56
N THR A 15 3.13 -2.05 5.97
CA THR A 15 3.48 -0.78 6.61
C THR A 15 2.62 -0.57 7.86
N LEU A 16 1.30 -0.72 7.73
CA LEU A 16 0.36 -0.59 8.86
C LEU A 16 0.61 -1.63 9.95
N PHE A 17 0.93 -2.86 9.58
CA PHE A 17 1.24 -3.92 10.53
C PHE A 17 2.48 -3.59 11.36
N GLY A 18 3.55 -3.09 10.73
CA GLY A 18 4.75 -2.64 11.45
C GLY A 18 4.47 -1.48 12.42
N ILE A 19 3.61 -0.54 12.02
CA ILE A 19 3.18 0.57 12.87
C ILE A 19 2.39 0.08 14.09
N LEU A 20 1.45 -0.84 13.89
CA LEU A 20 0.63 -1.37 14.98
C LEU A 20 1.46 -2.24 15.93
N GLN A 21 2.45 -2.98 15.43
CA GLN A 21 3.39 -3.71 16.28
C GLN A 21 4.29 -2.80 17.12
N ALA A 22 4.51 -1.56 16.69
CA ALA A 22 5.31 -0.58 17.45
C ALA A 22 4.52 0.06 18.60
N VAL A 23 3.21 -0.13 18.69
CA VAL A 23 2.39 0.35 19.82
C VAL A 23 2.61 -0.56 21.03
N ASP A 24 2.97 0.02 22.17
CA ASP A 24 3.23 -0.71 23.41
C ASP A 24 1.94 -1.40 23.94
N PRO A 25 1.89 -2.74 24.03
CA PRO A 25 0.75 -3.47 24.58
C PRO A 25 0.41 -3.09 26.02
N ALA A 26 1.38 -2.59 26.80
CA ALA A 26 1.17 -2.20 28.19
C ALA A 26 0.13 -1.07 28.34
N LEU A 27 0.04 -0.17 27.35
CA LEU A 27 -0.95 0.92 27.34
C LEU A 27 -2.39 0.39 27.15
N GLU A 28 -2.55 -0.67 26.35
CA GLU A 28 -3.83 -1.33 26.14
C GLU A 28 -4.24 -2.13 27.37
N GLU A 29 -3.30 -2.85 27.99
CA GLU A 29 -3.52 -3.64 29.22
C GLU A 29 -3.91 -2.74 30.40
N ALA A 30 -3.18 -1.64 30.65
CA ALA A 30 -3.51 -0.69 31.71
C ALA A 30 -4.90 -0.07 31.52
N SER A 31 -5.31 0.20 30.28
CA SER A 31 -6.64 0.75 29.99
C SER A 31 -7.75 -0.28 30.24
N MET A 32 -7.49 -1.55 29.94
CA MET A 32 -8.41 -2.65 30.25
C MET A 32 -8.53 -2.89 31.76
N ASP A 33 -7.44 -2.75 32.52
CA ASP A 33 -7.44 -2.91 33.98
C ASP A 33 -8.26 -1.82 34.69
N LEU A 34 -8.34 -0.62 34.09
CA LEU A 34 -9.25 0.45 34.53
C LEU A 34 -10.72 0.26 34.09
N GLY A 35 -11.07 -0.90 33.52
CA GLY A 35 -12.44 -1.26 33.15
C GLY A 35 -12.89 -0.79 31.76
N ALA A 36 -11.98 -0.35 30.89
CA ALA A 36 -12.34 -0.01 29.51
C ALA A 36 -12.64 -1.27 28.67
N SER A 37 -13.72 -1.21 27.87
CA SER A 37 -14.02 -2.25 26.88
C SER A 37 -13.03 -2.22 25.71
N ARG A 38 -12.84 -3.35 25.01
CA ARG A 38 -11.88 -3.46 23.88
C ARG A 38 -12.11 -2.40 22.79
N ALA A 39 -13.36 -2.11 22.45
CA ALA A 39 -13.69 -1.08 21.46
C ALA A 39 -13.27 0.32 21.92
N LYS A 40 -13.44 0.62 23.22
CA LYS A 40 -13.02 1.88 23.81
C LYS A 40 -11.50 2.02 23.82
N VAL A 41 -10.78 0.97 24.22
CA VAL A 41 -9.30 0.94 24.18
C VAL A 41 -8.80 1.20 22.76
N PHE A 42 -9.36 0.52 21.75
CA PHE A 42 -8.98 0.74 20.36
C PHE A 42 -9.21 2.19 19.92
N SER A 43 -10.39 2.77 20.17
CA SER A 43 -10.71 4.13 19.70
C SER A 43 -9.96 5.24 20.45
N THR A 44 -9.61 5.00 21.72
CA THR A 44 -9.11 6.05 22.63
C THR A 44 -7.60 5.95 22.85
N VAL A 45 -7.00 4.77 22.67
CA VAL A 45 -5.57 4.51 22.91
C VAL A 45 -4.88 4.09 21.62
N THR A 46 -5.25 2.94 21.06
CA THR A 46 -4.57 2.34 19.91
C THR A 46 -4.65 3.22 18.67
N LEU A 47 -5.85 3.66 18.29
CA LEU A 47 -6.08 4.43 17.07
C LEU A 47 -5.38 5.80 17.13
N PRO A 48 -5.51 6.63 18.19
CA PRO A 48 -4.81 7.91 18.28
C PRO A 48 -3.28 7.80 18.24
N LEU A 49 -2.71 6.73 18.83
CA LEU A 49 -1.28 6.43 18.80
C LEU A 49 -0.83 5.94 17.41
N ALA A 50 -1.68 5.18 16.71
CA ALA A 50 -1.40 4.69 15.37
C ALA A 50 -1.59 5.75 14.27
N ILE A 51 -2.45 6.76 14.46
CA ILE A 51 -2.71 7.86 13.49
C ILE A 51 -1.45 8.41 12.82
N PRO A 52 -0.39 8.83 13.53
CA PRO A 52 0.82 9.35 12.89
C PRO A 52 1.50 8.31 11.99
N GLY A 53 1.52 7.04 12.39
CA GLY A 53 2.01 5.95 11.54
C GLY A 53 1.10 5.70 10.34
N ILE A 54 -0.22 5.65 10.53
CA ILE A 54 -1.21 5.52 9.44
C ILE A 54 -1.03 6.64 8.41
N ALA A 55 -0.79 7.87 8.86
CA ALA A 55 -0.50 9.00 7.98
C ALA A 55 0.79 8.79 7.16
N SER A 56 1.85 8.22 7.76
CA SER A 56 3.07 7.83 7.04
C SER A 56 2.82 6.72 6.01
N ALA A 57 2.03 5.70 6.36
CA ALA A 57 1.67 4.62 5.44
C ALA A 57 0.83 5.14 4.27
N TRP A 58 -0.14 6.01 4.55
CA TRP A 58 -0.95 6.67 3.53
C TRP A 58 -0.08 7.49 2.56
N LEU A 59 0.85 8.28 3.08
CA LEU A 59 1.75 9.07 2.26
C LEU A 59 2.61 8.20 1.34
N LEU A 60 3.11 7.07 1.85
CA LEU A 60 3.88 6.12 1.05
C LEU A 60 3.05 5.58 -0.12
N VAL A 61 1.83 5.12 0.14
CA VAL A 61 0.92 4.62 -0.90
C VAL A 61 0.53 5.73 -1.88
N PHE A 62 0.34 6.96 -1.40
CA PHE A 62 0.03 8.13 -2.23
C PHE A 62 1.17 8.44 -3.20
N ILE A 63 2.42 8.45 -2.72
CA ILE A 63 3.60 8.66 -3.57
C ILE A 63 3.71 7.54 -4.62
N GLN A 64 3.49 6.28 -4.23
CA GLN A 64 3.51 5.15 -5.16
C GLN A 64 2.42 5.27 -6.24
N SER A 65 1.21 5.67 -5.86
CA SER A 65 0.10 5.93 -6.78
C SER A 65 0.42 7.05 -7.79
N MET A 66 0.95 8.18 -7.31
CA MET A 66 1.34 9.31 -8.16
C MET A 66 2.46 8.96 -9.16
N ALA A 67 3.35 8.04 -8.78
CA ALA A 67 4.44 7.57 -9.61
C ALA A 67 4.05 6.37 -10.51
N ASP A 68 2.84 5.83 -10.40
CA ASP A 68 2.41 4.67 -11.17
C ASP A 68 2.12 5.06 -12.63
N PHE A 69 3.01 4.64 -13.53
CA PHE A 69 2.78 4.68 -14.97
C PHE A 69 2.61 3.28 -15.57
N GLY A 70 2.99 2.21 -14.85
CA GLY A 70 3.03 0.86 -15.38
C GLY A 70 1.63 0.25 -15.54
N ASN A 71 0.84 0.24 -14.45
CA ASN A 71 -0.52 -0.26 -14.48
C ASN A 71 -1.39 0.47 -15.52
N PRO A 72 -1.42 1.81 -15.56
CA PRO A 72 -2.19 2.50 -16.57
C PRO A 72 -1.65 2.28 -17.98
N MET A 73 -0.34 2.20 -18.21
CA MET A 73 0.18 1.97 -19.58
C MET A 73 -0.34 0.67 -20.21
N VAL A 74 -0.53 -0.37 -19.40
CA VAL A 74 -1.02 -1.67 -19.88
C VAL A 74 -2.55 -1.71 -19.99
N ILE A 75 -3.26 -1.02 -19.08
CA ILE A 75 -4.71 -1.24 -18.85
C ILE A 75 -5.57 -0.01 -19.18
N SER A 76 -4.99 1.19 -19.30
CA SER A 76 -5.75 2.45 -19.36
C SER A 76 -6.50 2.66 -20.67
N GLY A 77 -6.24 1.88 -21.72
CA GLY A 77 -6.92 2.02 -23.01
C GLY A 77 -6.87 3.46 -23.51
N ASN A 78 -8.03 4.15 -23.55
CA ASN A 78 -8.14 5.54 -24.00
C ASN A 78 -8.00 6.60 -22.87
N PHE A 79 -7.75 6.18 -21.63
CA PHE A 79 -7.53 7.12 -20.53
C PHE A 79 -6.11 7.66 -20.55
N ARG A 80 -6.02 8.99 -20.70
CA ARG A 80 -4.76 9.73 -20.69
C ARG A 80 -4.35 10.07 -19.27
N VAL A 81 -3.41 9.29 -18.73
CA VAL A 81 -2.86 9.47 -17.38
C VAL A 81 -1.60 10.33 -17.46
N LEU A 82 -1.41 11.23 -16.50
CA LEU A 82 -0.30 12.20 -16.52
C LEU A 82 1.06 11.50 -16.44
N SER A 83 1.18 10.46 -15.60
CA SER A 83 2.40 9.67 -15.42
C SER A 83 2.82 8.96 -16.72
N VAL A 84 1.86 8.35 -17.43
CA VAL A 84 2.09 7.70 -18.72
C VAL A 84 2.50 8.71 -19.79
N GLN A 85 1.84 9.88 -19.84
CA GLN A 85 2.18 10.91 -20.82
C GLN A 85 3.56 11.53 -20.58
N ALA A 86 3.94 11.75 -19.31
CA ALA A 86 5.28 12.22 -18.97
C ALA A 86 6.34 11.23 -19.49
N PHE A 87 6.11 9.93 -19.28
CA PHE A 87 6.99 8.88 -19.79
C PHE A 87 7.05 8.87 -21.32
N LEU A 88 5.91 8.78 -22.01
CA LEU A 88 5.84 8.71 -23.48
C LEU A 88 6.42 9.93 -24.18
N GLN A 89 6.30 11.12 -23.57
CA GLN A 89 6.88 12.34 -24.14
C GLN A 89 8.41 12.30 -24.13
N ILE A 90 9.01 11.70 -23.10
CA ILE A 90 10.46 11.55 -22.95
C ILE A 90 10.99 10.41 -23.82
N THR A 91 10.36 9.23 -23.78
CA THR A 91 10.88 8.00 -24.40
C THR A 91 10.38 7.76 -25.82
N GLY A 92 9.15 8.18 -26.14
CA GLY A 92 8.54 8.00 -27.47
C GLY A 92 8.77 9.19 -28.39
N MET A 93 8.50 10.40 -27.90
CA MET A 93 8.57 11.64 -28.71
C MET A 93 9.90 12.40 -28.59
N TYR A 94 10.80 11.98 -27.68
CA TYR A 94 12.08 12.63 -27.38
C TYR A 94 11.97 14.14 -27.06
N ASP A 95 10.83 14.57 -26.54
CA ASP A 95 10.54 15.97 -26.20
C ASP A 95 10.68 16.16 -24.68
N LEU A 96 11.94 16.34 -24.27
CA LEU A 96 12.32 16.56 -22.88
C LEU A 96 11.60 17.77 -22.23
N PRO A 97 11.43 18.93 -22.91
CA PRO A 97 10.73 20.07 -22.33
C PRO A 97 9.30 19.76 -21.87
N ARG A 98 8.51 19.12 -22.74
CA ARG A 98 7.13 18.75 -22.39
C ARG A 98 7.09 17.65 -21.33
N GLY A 99 7.96 16.65 -21.44
CA GLY A 99 8.06 15.56 -20.45
C GLY A 99 8.40 16.07 -19.05
N SER A 100 9.37 16.98 -18.94
CA SER A 100 9.78 17.60 -17.67
C SER A 100 8.66 18.43 -17.03
N THR A 101 7.86 19.11 -17.85
CA THR A 101 6.73 19.90 -17.36
C THR A 101 5.68 19.00 -16.70
N LEU A 102 5.35 17.86 -17.32
CA LEU A 102 4.43 16.87 -16.75
C LEU A 102 4.99 16.21 -15.49
N ALA A 103 6.29 15.92 -15.44
CA ALA A 103 6.95 15.37 -14.26
C ALA A 103 6.88 16.36 -13.07
N ILE A 104 7.14 17.64 -13.31
CA ILE A 104 7.01 18.69 -12.28
C ILE A 104 5.55 18.78 -11.80
N LEU A 105 4.59 18.68 -12.72
CA LEU A 105 3.16 18.74 -12.38
C LEU A 105 2.72 17.58 -11.47
N LEU A 106 3.35 16.41 -11.56
CA LEU A 106 3.15 15.28 -10.64
C LEU A 106 3.91 15.46 -9.32
N LEU A 107 5.10 16.07 -9.39
CA LEU A 107 5.96 16.29 -8.24
C LEU A 107 5.35 17.30 -7.25
N VAL A 108 4.75 18.38 -7.74
CA VAL A 108 4.14 19.45 -6.92
C VAL A 108 3.11 18.90 -5.91
N PRO A 109 2.04 18.19 -6.30
CA PRO A 109 1.07 17.64 -5.35
C PRO A 109 1.69 16.59 -4.42
N THR A 110 2.67 15.82 -4.90
CA THR A 110 3.41 14.83 -4.09
C THR A 110 4.20 15.50 -2.97
N LEU A 111 4.92 16.58 -3.28
CA LEU A 111 5.62 17.38 -2.28
C LEU A 111 4.65 18.06 -1.31
N ILE A 112 3.55 18.62 -1.80
CA ILE A 112 2.53 19.25 -0.94
C ILE A 112 2.02 18.22 0.07
N ALA A 113 1.63 17.02 -0.36
CA ALA A 113 1.19 15.95 0.52
C ALA A 113 2.27 15.56 1.55
N PHE A 114 3.53 15.45 1.10
CA PHE A 114 4.67 15.15 1.97
C PHE A 114 4.89 16.23 3.04
N PHE A 115 4.89 17.51 2.67
CA PHE A 115 5.07 18.60 3.62
C PHE A 115 3.88 18.74 4.58
N VAL A 116 2.65 18.57 4.10
CA VAL A 116 1.44 18.57 4.95
C VAL A 116 1.52 17.44 5.98
N GLN A 117 1.84 16.21 5.54
CA GLN A 117 2.00 15.08 6.44
C GLN A 117 3.14 15.31 7.43
N LYS A 118 4.30 15.79 6.97
CA LYS A 118 5.46 16.05 7.82
C LYS A 118 5.15 17.12 8.87
N TYR A 119 4.48 18.20 8.50
CA TYR A 119 4.11 19.27 9.43
C TYR A 119 3.07 18.80 10.45
N TRP A 120 2.07 18.02 10.02
CA TRP A 120 1.02 17.51 10.90
C TRP A 120 1.55 16.44 11.87
N VAL A 121 2.45 15.56 11.40
CA VAL A 121 3.03 14.48 12.21
C VAL A 121 4.16 14.97 13.12
N SER A 122 4.95 15.96 12.71
CA SER A 122 6.01 16.55 13.57
C SER A 122 5.47 17.19 14.85
N ARG A 123 4.17 17.47 14.93
CA ARG A 123 3.50 18.02 16.13
C ARG A 123 3.10 16.94 17.13
N LYS A 124 3.12 15.67 16.75
CA LYS A 124 2.83 14.52 17.61
C LYS A 124 4.13 13.75 17.86
N SER A 125 4.85 14.12 18.91
CA SER A 125 6.10 13.47 19.32
C SER A 125 5.94 11.96 19.38
N TYR A 126 6.77 11.26 18.61
CA TYR A 126 7.09 9.85 18.73
C TYR A 126 7.72 9.62 20.10
N VAL A 127 6.91 9.35 21.12
CA VAL A 127 7.40 8.61 22.28
C VAL A 127 7.17 7.14 21.94
N THR A 128 8.04 6.60 21.09
CA THR A 128 8.32 5.16 21.12
C THR A 128 8.89 4.93 22.50
N VAL A 129 8.06 4.55 23.47
CA VAL A 129 8.55 4.02 24.74
C VAL A 129 9.23 2.71 24.35
N THR A 130 10.54 2.78 24.18
CA THR A 130 11.48 1.68 23.89
C THR A 130 11.63 0.75 25.09
N GLY A 131 10.55 0.50 25.82
CA GLY A 131 10.48 -0.58 26.78
C GLY A 131 10.46 -1.90 26.02
N LYS A 132 11.33 -2.84 26.41
CA LYS A 132 11.34 -4.23 25.93
C LYS A 132 9.90 -4.74 25.70
N PRO A 133 9.63 -5.49 24.60
CA PRO A 133 8.37 -6.18 24.42
C PRO A 133 8.24 -7.21 25.54
N THR A 134 7.67 -6.79 26.67
CA THR A 134 7.40 -7.67 27.80
C THR A 134 6.12 -8.37 27.44
N GLY A 135 6.28 -9.52 26.75
CA GLY A 135 5.25 -10.50 26.44
C GLY A 135 3.87 -9.93 26.20
N ALA A 136 3.59 -9.49 24.96
CA ALA A 136 2.22 -9.26 24.53
C ALA A 136 1.40 -10.51 24.84
N THR A 137 0.57 -10.44 25.87
CA THR A 137 -0.39 -11.49 26.16
C THR A 137 -1.36 -11.48 24.99
N ILE A 138 -1.20 -12.40 24.03
CA ILE A 138 -2.11 -12.52 22.88
C ILE A 138 -3.49 -12.86 23.44
N LYS A 139 -4.29 -11.82 23.72
CA LYS A 139 -5.59 -11.94 24.35
C LYS A 139 -6.53 -12.46 23.29
N LYS A 140 -6.74 -13.78 23.29
CA LYS A 140 -7.58 -14.54 22.36
C LYS A 140 -8.77 -13.69 21.89
N LEU A 141 -8.76 -13.39 20.59
CA LEU A 141 -9.90 -12.76 19.93
C LEU A 141 -11.04 -13.76 19.92
N GLU A 142 -12.26 -13.31 20.21
CA GLU A 142 -13.43 -14.17 20.17
C GLU A 142 -13.62 -14.73 18.75
N TRP A 143 -13.96 -16.02 18.64
CA TRP A 143 -14.05 -16.75 17.37
C TRP A 143 -14.97 -16.06 16.34
N TYR A 144 -16.03 -15.41 16.82
CA TYR A 144 -16.99 -14.66 16.00
C TYR A 144 -16.38 -13.46 15.27
N ILE A 145 -15.31 -12.86 15.80
CA ILE A 145 -14.59 -11.77 15.13
C ILE A 145 -13.46 -12.35 14.26
N LYS A 146 -12.84 -13.44 14.71
CA LYS A 146 -11.75 -14.11 13.98
C LYS A 146 -12.22 -14.69 12.64
N ALA A 147 -13.35 -15.40 12.61
CA ALA A 147 -13.84 -16.09 11.41
C ALA A 147 -14.09 -15.15 10.21
N PRO A 148 -14.85 -14.03 10.34
CA PRO A 148 -15.08 -13.13 9.21
C PRO A 148 -13.81 -12.39 8.79
N VAL A 149 -12.98 -11.92 9.73
CA VAL A 149 -11.73 -11.21 9.42
C VAL A 149 -10.74 -12.14 8.72
N TYR A 150 -10.60 -13.38 9.21
CA TYR A 150 -9.73 -14.38 8.60
C TYR A 150 -10.24 -14.77 7.20
N SER A 151 -11.54 -14.98 7.04
CA SER A 151 -12.14 -15.28 5.73
C SER A 151 -11.92 -14.15 4.73
N PHE A 152 -12.07 -12.89 5.16
CA PHE A 152 -11.83 -11.72 4.32
C PHE A 152 -10.34 -11.60 3.92
N CYS A 153 -9.42 -11.78 4.88
CA CYS A 153 -7.99 -11.79 4.60
C CYS A 153 -7.59 -12.93 3.65
N VAL A 154 -8.12 -14.14 3.82
CA VAL A 154 -7.85 -15.28 2.93
C VAL A 154 -8.42 -15.02 1.54
N PHE A 155 -9.65 -14.51 1.44
CA PHE A 155 -10.25 -14.14 0.16
C PHE A 155 -9.42 -13.08 -0.58
N PHE A 156 -9.01 -12.03 0.11
CA PHE A 156 -8.16 -10.99 -0.47
C PHE A 156 -6.79 -11.53 -0.88
N ALA A 157 -6.15 -12.36 -0.05
CA ALA A 157 -4.89 -13.01 -0.37
C ALA A 157 -5.02 -13.91 -1.61
N VAL A 158 -6.09 -14.69 -1.73
CA VAL A 158 -6.36 -15.52 -2.92
C VAL A 158 -6.49 -14.65 -4.17
N ILE A 159 -7.19 -13.51 -4.12
CA ILE A 159 -7.28 -12.57 -5.25
C ILE A 159 -5.90 -12.07 -5.66
N VAL A 160 -5.07 -11.66 -4.69
CA VAL A 160 -3.71 -11.18 -4.95
C VAL A 160 -2.87 -12.28 -5.60
N PHE A 161 -2.90 -13.50 -5.05
CA PHE A 161 -2.19 -14.66 -5.62
C PHE A 161 -2.68 -15.02 -7.03
N LEU A 162 -3.98 -14.95 -7.29
CA LEU A 162 -4.54 -15.18 -8.62
C LEU A 162 -4.06 -14.12 -9.62
N PHE A 163 -4.01 -12.86 -9.21
CA PHE A 163 -3.55 -11.76 -10.07
C PHE A 163 -2.07 -11.93 -10.42
N TYR A 164 -1.21 -12.20 -9.44
CA TYR A 164 0.21 -12.50 -9.69
C TYR A 164 0.38 -13.79 -10.51
N GLY A 165 -0.44 -14.81 -10.27
CA GLY A 165 -0.47 -16.04 -11.06
C GLY A 165 -0.83 -15.78 -12.53
N MET A 166 -1.77 -14.87 -12.80
CA MET A 166 -2.14 -14.46 -14.16
C MET A 166 -1.00 -13.69 -14.85
N ILE A 167 -0.25 -12.85 -14.13
CA ILE A 167 0.93 -12.17 -14.67
C ILE A 167 2.00 -13.21 -15.05
N VAL A 168 2.29 -14.16 -14.16
CA VAL A 168 3.27 -15.23 -14.43
C VAL A 168 2.82 -16.09 -15.61
N TYR A 169 1.55 -16.49 -15.66
CA TYR A 169 0.97 -17.24 -16.77
C TYR A 169 1.03 -16.46 -18.10
N GLY A 170 0.75 -15.15 -18.06
CA GLY A 170 0.89 -14.24 -19.19
C GLY A 170 2.33 -14.10 -19.69
N SER A 171 3.32 -14.16 -18.79
CA SER A 171 4.74 -14.14 -19.15
C SER A 171 5.18 -15.36 -19.99
N PHE A 172 4.42 -16.46 -19.97
CA PHE A 172 4.68 -17.65 -20.79
C PHE A 172 3.92 -17.65 -22.13
N GLN A 173 3.09 -16.64 -22.39
CA GLN A 173 2.36 -16.48 -23.66
C GLN A 173 2.97 -15.36 -24.50
N THR A 174 3.19 -15.64 -25.79
CA THR A 174 3.88 -14.75 -26.71
C THR A 174 3.01 -13.59 -27.21
N LEU A 175 1.68 -13.69 -27.17
CA LEU A 175 0.73 -12.62 -27.57
C LEU A 175 -0.62 -12.82 -26.88
N TRP A 176 -1.04 -11.85 -26.05
CA TRP A 176 -2.40 -11.82 -25.50
C TRP A 176 -3.42 -11.66 -26.62
N GLY A 177 -4.22 -12.71 -26.86
CA GLY A 177 -5.36 -12.68 -27.77
C GLY A 177 -5.18 -13.26 -29.18
N VAL A 178 -4.04 -13.88 -29.53
CA VAL A 178 -3.85 -14.52 -30.85
C VAL A 178 -3.36 -15.97 -30.76
N ASP A 179 -2.37 -16.28 -29.90
CA ASP A 179 -1.84 -17.65 -29.78
C ASP A 179 -1.63 -18.07 -28.31
N ALA A 180 -2.42 -19.04 -27.85
CA ALA A 180 -2.33 -19.62 -26.51
C ALA A 180 -1.29 -20.76 -26.42
N THR A 181 -0.22 -20.71 -27.21
CA THR A 181 0.88 -21.68 -27.14
C THR A 181 1.90 -21.27 -26.09
N LEU A 182 2.04 -22.09 -25.04
CA LEU A 182 3.10 -21.99 -24.04
C LEU A 182 4.46 -22.09 -24.73
N THR A 183 5.22 -21.00 -24.79
CA THR A 183 6.53 -21.02 -25.46
C THR A 183 7.62 -20.36 -24.60
N LEU A 184 8.76 -21.06 -24.48
CA LEU A 184 9.96 -20.62 -23.78
C LEU A 184 10.85 -19.67 -24.60
N ARG A 185 10.36 -19.18 -25.76
CA ARG A 185 11.16 -18.36 -26.69
C ARG A 185 11.53 -16.99 -26.11
N ASN A 186 10.75 -16.46 -25.18
CA ASN A 186 10.97 -15.14 -24.57
C ASN A 186 12.22 -15.06 -23.66
N TYR A 187 12.80 -16.19 -23.26
CA TYR A 187 14.00 -16.25 -22.41
C TYR A 187 15.28 -16.63 -23.19
N ILE A 188 15.17 -16.99 -24.47
CA ILE A 188 16.29 -17.53 -25.26
C ILE A 188 16.82 -16.52 -26.28
N GLU A 189 16.03 -15.50 -26.67
CA GLU A 189 16.47 -14.42 -27.58
C GLU A 189 16.76 -13.10 -26.84
N THR A 190 17.50 -13.16 -25.73
CA THR A 190 18.15 -11.97 -25.14
C THR A 190 19.62 -11.94 -25.51
#